data_AF-A0AAE1GY13-F1
#
_entry.id   AF-A0AAE1GY13-F1
#
_cell.length_a   1.000
_cell.length_b   1.000
_cell.length_c   1.000
_cell.angle_alpha   90.00
_cell.angle_beta   90.00
_cell.angle_gamma   90.00
#
_symmetry.space_group_name_H-M   'P 1'
#
loop_
_entity.id
_entity.type
_entity.pdbx_description
1 polymer ?
#
loop_
_entity_poly.entity_id
_entity_poly.type
_entity_poly.pdbx_seq_one_letter_code
_entity_poly.pdbx_strand_id
1 'polypeptide(L)'
;MEIVTYRVWMKDSKYYHLEKVVKPIQEFIDIFMELLGKLVTHHFVTKKQSAYYQHLKESIQEGEALVICDFAENYTCVMQNEVQGYHWTDEQITLHPFVAYYYTAARDLKHVCYVSVTDHKKHVTASFHAFQKKFVQFSKNRMAEDNVTCEKIFYFSDGSSAQYKNTSNVKNICMHEIDFEGIAVEWHYFASCHGKGPCDGCGGICKRCAKRASLQGELIRNASDFFEWANKPGRFPNISIELVTVEEVQASIAAQAERLKKIVTVTGVASYHAVIPQSESSVLLKRHSDSNVSVLSHSHKVRYFVPWDEIGAFILAVKADTWCLAKVIGKEDTTKQLSVIFLTPPGRAKSFRMTDTVHHIIPWNQVLTCTTPGHKKVYTVPASDKNAADKELQLYLELNGTGQPPTAGEQEEEDVDDPDSETDN
;
A
#
# COMPACT_ATOMS: atom_id res chain seq x y z
N MET A 1 4.85 -11.14 -49.40
CA MET A 1 4.15 -10.97 -48.11
C MET A 1 3.52 -9.60 -48.11
N GLU A 2 2.22 -9.50 -47.82
CA GLU A 2 1.58 -8.19 -47.66
C GLU A 2 2.14 -7.50 -46.41
N ILE A 3 2.48 -6.22 -46.55
CA ILE A 3 3.07 -5.39 -45.51
C ILE A 3 2.13 -4.25 -45.16
N VAL A 4 2.04 -3.93 -43.87
CA VAL A 4 1.24 -2.83 -43.36
C VAL A 4 2.18 -1.78 -42.79
N THR A 5 1.88 -0.52 -43.10
CA THR A 5 2.61 0.64 -42.58
C THR A 5 1.70 1.42 -41.65
N TYR A 6 2.10 1.60 -40.40
CA TYR A 6 1.31 2.31 -39.38
C TYR A 6 2.22 3.11 -38.45
N ARG A 7 1.61 3.91 -37.55
CA ARG A 7 2.33 4.67 -36.53
C ARG A 7 1.98 4.16 -35.14
N VAL A 8 2.97 4.02 -34.28
CA VAL A 8 2.79 3.53 -32.90
C VAL A 8 3.58 4.41 -31.93
N TRP A 9 3.04 4.60 -30.73
CA TRP A 9 3.75 5.27 -29.65
C TRP A 9 4.77 4.32 -29.04
N MET A 10 6.04 4.66 -29.18
CA MET A 10 7.16 3.94 -28.59
C MET A 10 7.65 4.70 -27.37
N LYS A 11 8.09 3.96 -26.35
CA LYS A 11 8.67 4.52 -25.13
C LYS A 11 10.17 4.27 -25.14
N ASP A 12 10.95 5.34 -25.34
CA ASP A 12 12.36 5.34 -24.95
C ASP A 12 12.48 5.58 -23.45
N SER A 13 13.66 5.33 -22.89
CA SER A 13 13.97 5.42 -21.45
C SER A 13 13.29 6.56 -20.69
N LYS A 14 13.06 7.73 -21.34
CA LYS A 14 12.33 8.87 -20.75
C LYS A 14 11.22 9.51 -21.61
N TYR A 15 11.05 9.15 -22.89
CA TYR A 15 10.14 9.89 -23.79
C TYR A 15 9.26 8.96 -24.61
N TYR A 16 8.03 9.41 -24.87
CA TYR A 16 7.14 8.78 -25.84
C TYR A 16 7.28 9.49 -27.18
N HIS A 17 7.54 8.73 -28.23
CA HIS A 17 7.60 9.27 -29.59
C HIS A 17 6.75 8.41 -30.53
N LEU A 18 6.29 9.02 -31.61
CA LEU A 18 5.47 8.32 -32.59
C LEU A 18 6.37 7.80 -33.70
N GLU A 19 6.56 6.48 -33.74
CA GLU A 19 7.42 5.84 -34.73
C GLU A 19 6.58 5.27 -35.89
N LYS A 20 7.10 5.39 -37.12
CA LYS A 20 6.52 4.74 -38.29
C LYS A 20 7.07 3.33 -38.40
N VAL A 21 6.20 2.34 -38.27
CA VAL A 21 6.56 0.93 -38.27
C VAL A 21 6.01 0.25 -39.53
N VAL A 22 6.81 -0.64 -40.11
CA VAL A 22 6.45 -1.46 -41.28
C VAL A 22 6.60 -2.92 -40.87
N LYS A 23 5.49 -3.68 -40.91
CA LYS A 23 5.46 -5.09 -40.48
C LYS A 23 4.67 -5.95 -41.47
N PRO A 24 4.92 -7.27 -41.53
CA PRO A 24 4.04 -8.21 -42.20
C PRO A 24 2.62 -8.13 -41.64
N ILE A 25 1.62 -8.34 -42.50
CA ILE A 25 0.20 -8.24 -42.11
C ILE A 25 -0.17 -9.14 -40.92
N GLN A 26 0.39 -10.36 -40.84
CA GLN A 26 0.09 -11.29 -39.76
C GLN A 26 0.61 -10.77 -38.41
N GLU A 27 1.84 -10.27 -38.38
CA GLU A 27 2.43 -9.71 -37.15
C GLU A 27 1.66 -8.46 -36.69
N PHE A 28 1.19 -7.63 -37.63
CA PHE A 28 0.31 -6.51 -37.31
C PHE A 28 -1.01 -6.98 -36.68
N ILE A 29 -1.65 -8.01 -37.23
CA ILE A 29 -2.90 -8.56 -36.69
C ILE A 29 -2.69 -9.09 -35.27
N ASP A 30 -1.61 -9.82 -35.02
CA ASP A 30 -1.32 -10.41 -33.71
C ASP A 30 -1.13 -9.30 -32.65
N ILE A 31 -0.32 -8.27 -32.96
CA ILE A 31 -0.13 -7.10 -32.09
C ILE A 31 -1.44 -6.35 -31.87
N PHE A 32 -2.22 -6.15 -32.93
CA PHE A 32 -3.50 -5.45 -32.85
C PHE A 32 -4.49 -6.19 -31.93
N MET A 33 -4.59 -7.52 -32.05
CA MET A 33 -5.48 -8.33 -31.21
C MET A 33 -5.05 -8.33 -29.75
N GLU A 34 -3.75 -8.36 -29.46
CA GLU A 34 -3.23 -8.20 -28.10
C GLU A 34 -3.60 -6.83 -27.50
N LEU A 35 -3.37 -5.75 -28.24
CA LEU A 35 -3.70 -4.39 -27.80
C LEU A 35 -5.22 -4.20 -27.66
N LEU A 36 -6.02 -4.80 -28.55
CA LEU A 36 -7.47 -4.76 -28.49
C LEU A 36 -7.97 -5.45 -27.21
N GLY A 37 -7.41 -6.60 -26.84
CA GLY A 37 -7.75 -7.27 -25.57
C GLY A 37 -7.46 -6.40 -24.34
N LYS A 38 -6.30 -5.73 -24.31
CA LYS A 38 -5.94 -4.77 -23.25
C LYS A 38 -6.92 -3.58 -23.22
N LEU A 39 -7.25 -3.01 -24.40
CA LEU A 39 -8.16 -1.89 -24.53
C LEU A 39 -9.57 -2.24 -24.06
N VAL A 40 -10.11 -3.40 -24.45
CA VAL A 40 -11.45 -3.85 -24.03
C VAL A 40 -11.54 -3.99 -22.52
N THR A 41 -10.51 -4.58 -21.90
CA THR A 41 -10.43 -4.73 -20.44
C THR A 41 -10.38 -3.37 -19.75
N HIS A 42 -9.51 -2.47 -20.22
CA HIS A 42 -9.38 -1.11 -19.69
C HIS A 42 -10.68 -0.30 -19.84
N HIS A 43 -11.33 -0.37 -21.01
CA HIS A 43 -12.59 0.30 -21.29
C HIS A 43 -13.72 -0.20 -20.39
N PHE A 44 -13.79 -1.52 -20.19
CA PHE A 44 -14.74 -2.13 -19.26
C PHE A 44 -14.53 -1.60 -17.84
N VAL A 45 -13.30 -1.65 -17.33
CA VAL A 45 -12.97 -1.14 -15.99
C VAL A 45 -13.31 0.34 -15.87
N THR A 46 -12.94 1.15 -16.85
CA THR A 46 -13.22 2.60 -16.88
C THR A 46 -14.71 2.88 -16.75
N LYS A 47 -15.55 2.17 -17.52
CA LYS A 47 -17.01 2.30 -17.44
C LYS A 47 -17.55 1.86 -16.09
N LYS A 48 -17.08 0.74 -15.56
CA LYS A 48 -17.50 0.23 -14.24
C LYS A 48 -17.14 1.17 -13.10
N GLN A 49 -15.91 1.67 -13.08
CA GLN A 49 -15.45 2.62 -12.06
C GLN A 49 -16.22 3.94 -12.13
N SER A 50 -16.43 4.47 -13.33
CA SER A 50 -17.19 5.71 -13.51
C SER A 50 -18.64 5.56 -13.07
N ALA A 51 -19.30 4.45 -13.46
CA ALA A 51 -20.67 4.16 -13.05
C ALA A 51 -20.79 3.99 -11.53
N TYR A 52 -19.86 3.27 -10.91
CA TYR A 52 -19.86 3.06 -9.47
C TYR A 52 -19.61 4.35 -8.69
N TYR A 53 -18.71 5.22 -9.16
CA TYR A 53 -18.50 6.56 -8.58
C TYR A 53 -19.78 7.41 -8.62
N GLN A 54 -20.48 7.47 -9.76
CA GLN A 54 -21.74 8.22 -9.87
C GLN A 54 -22.82 7.63 -8.96
N HIS A 55 -22.96 6.31 -8.97
CA HIS A 55 -23.89 5.62 -8.07
C HIS A 55 -23.60 5.95 -6.61
N LEU A 56 -22.35 5.84 -6.15
CA LEU A 56 -21.99 6.19 -4.76
C LEU A 56 -22.34 7.63 -4.42
N LYS A 57 -22.03 8.59 -5.29
CA LYS A 57 -22.34 10.00 -5.05
C LYS A 57 -23.84 10.25 -4.83
N GLU A 58 -24.69 9.47 -5.49
CA GLU A 58 -26.15 9.53 -5.35
C GLU A 58 -26.65 8.68 -4.15
N SER A 59 -25.96 7.59 -3.81
CA SER A 59 -26.45 6.57 -2.88
C SER A 59 -25.83 6.61 -1.48
N ILE A 60 -24.75 7.35 -1.24
CA ILE A 60 -24.14 7.45 0.10
C ILE A 60 -25.20 7.92 1.12
N GLN A 61 -25.15 7.35 2.31
CA GLN A 61 -26.07 7.64 3.40
C GLN A 61 -25.63 8.84 4.23
N GLU A 62 -26.49 9.29 5.13
CA GLU A 62 -26.08 10.22 6.17
C GLU A 62 -24.94 9.59 6.99
N GLY A 63 -23.95 10.41 7.35
CA GLY A 63 -22.72 9.96 8.01
C GLY A 63 -21.69 9.30 7.09
N GLU A 64 -22.02 9.05 5.84
CA GLU A 64 -21.07 8.63 4.81
C GLU A 64 -20.57 9.81 3.98
N ALA A 65 -19.27 9.82 3.67
CA ALA A 65 -18.65 10.81 2.80
C ALA A 65 -17.94 10.17 1.61
N LEU A 66 -18.12 10.73 0.42
CA LEU A 66 -17.37 10.39 -0.78
C LEU A 66 -16.25 11.42 -0.98
N VAL A 67 -15.00 10.99 -0.90
CA VAL A 67 -13.83 11.85 -0.98
C VAL A 67 -13.03 11.52 -2.22
N ILE A 68 -12.70 12.53 -3.01
CA ILE A 68 -11.80 12.43 -4.14
C ILE A 68 -10.48 13.09 -3.73
N CYS A 69 -9.38 12.41 -3.99
CA CYS A 69 -8.03 12.91 -3.72
C CYS A 69 -7.16 12.75 -4.95
N ASP A 70 -6.38 13.80 -5.25
CA ASP A 70 -5.40 13.77 -6.32
C ASP A 70 -4.21 14.66 -5.99
N PHE A 71 -3.04 14.36 -6.57
CA PHE A 71 -1.90 15.28 -6.51
C PHE A 71 -1.98 16.25 -7.68
N ALA A 72 -2.14 17.54 -7.38
CA ALA A 72 -1.94 18.53 -8.42
C ALA A 72 -0.45 18.60 -8.76
N GLU A 73 -0.13 18.80 -10.04
CA GLU A 73 1.23 19.17 -10.44
C GLU A 73 1.71 20.38 -9.60
N ASN A 74 2.95 20.33 -9.13
CA ASN A 74 3.51 21.36 -8.26
C ASN A 74 3.36 22.77 -8.84
N TYR A 75 3.07 23.74 -7.98
CA TYR A 75 3.12 25.14 -8.34
C TYR A 75 4.57 25.60 -8.33
N THR A 76 5.08 26.03 -9.47
CA THR A 76 6.38 26.72 -9.55
C THR A 76 6.17 28.17 -9.16
N CYS A 77 6.86 28.60 -8.11
CA CYS A 77 6.83 29.98 -7.64
C CYS A 77 7.39 30.89 -8.75
N VAL A 78 6.65 31.95 -9.05
CA VAL A 78 7.08 32.98 -10.01
C VAL A 78 7.08 34.33 -9.32
N MET A 79 7.99 35.20 -9.71
CA MET A 79 8.06 36.60 -9.30
C MET A 79 8.07 37.50 -10.52
N GLN A 80 7.37 38.65 -10.45
CA GLN A 80 7.23 39.56 -11.59
C GLN A 80 8.56 40.18 -12.03
N ASN A 81 9.44 40.50 -11.08
CA ASN A 81 10.73 41.17 -11.31
C ASN A 81 11.89 40.25 -10.87
N GLU A 82 11.92 39.02 -11.39
CA GLU A 82 12.98 38.07 -11.07
C GLU A 82 14.35 38.58 -11.55
N VAL A 83 15.31 38.63 -10.62
CA VAL A 83 16.73 38.75 -10.99
C VAL A 83 17.14 37.49 -11.74
N GLN A 84 18.06 37.62 -12.71
CA GLN A 84 18.44 36.52 -13.61
C GLN A 84 18.84 35.22 -12.89
N GLY A 85 19.36 35.30 -11.65
CA GLY A 85 19.69 34.14 -10.82
C GLY A 85 18.48 33.36 -10.29
N TYR A 86 17.33 34.00 -10.10
CA TYR A 86 16.10 33.35 -9.62
C TYR A 86 15.42 32.51 -10.71
N HIS A 87 15.70 32.79 -11.99
CA HIS A 87 15.29 31.94 -13.10
C HIS A 87 15.84 30.49 -12.97
N TRP A 88 16.92 30.28 -12.20
CA TRP A 88 17.51 28.96 -11.97
C TRP A 88 17.06 28.30 -10.66
N THR A 89 16.22 28.96 -9.86
CA THR A 89 15.63 28.40 -8.63
C THR A 89 14.21 27.93 -8.89
N ASP A 90 14.04 26.63 -9.07
CA ASP A 90 12.73 25.97 -9.19
C ASP A 90 12.09 25.76 -7.81
N GLU A 91 11.79 26.86 -7.10
CA GLU A 91 11.04 26.74 -5.86
C GLU A 91 9.61 26.31 -6.18
N GLN A 92 9.18 25.22 -5.53
CA GLN A 92 7.96 24.52 -5.90
C GLN A 92 7.16 24.18 -4.66
N ILE A 93 5.86 24.43 -4.74
CA ILE A 93 4.89 24.13 -3.70
C ILE A 93 4.06 22.94 -4.17
N THR A 94 3.96 21.92 -3.32
CA THR A 94 3.05 20.79 -3.55
C THR A 94 1.64 21.21 -3.15
N LEU A 95 0.67 20.97 -4.04
CA LEU A 95 -0.75 21.14 -3.76
C LEU A 95 -1.43 19.78 -3.80
N HIS A 96 -2.16 19.45 -2.74
CA HIS A 96 -2.95 18.23 -2.66
C HIS A 96 -4.44 18.57 -2.43
N PRO A 97 -5.24 18.64 -3.51
CA PRO A 97 -6.67 18.85 -3.42
C PRO A 97 -7.44 17.60 -2.97
N PHE A 98 -8.36 17.83 -2.04
CA PHE A 98 -9.44 16.94 -1.66
C PHE A 98 -10.78 17.57 -2.00
N VAL A 99 -11.70 16.76 -2.54
CA VAL A 99 -13.10 17.16 -2.73
C VAL A 99 -14.00 16.13 -2.07
N ALA A 100 -14.74 16.54 -1.05
CA ALA A 100 -15.68 15.69 -0.33
C ALA A 100 -17.11 15.97 -0.77
N TYR A 101 -17.95 14.94 -0.75
CA TYR A 101 -19.40 15.01 -0.89
C TYR A 101 -20.04 14.24 0.26
N TYR A 102 -21.08 14.80 0.87
CA TYR A 102 -21.89 14.15 1.91
C TYR A 102 -23.32 14.67 1.87
N TYR A 103 -24.25 13.93 2.46
CA TYR A 103 -25.63 14.39 2.64
C TYR A 103 -25.88 14.84 4.07
N THR A 104 -26.68 15.89 4.21
CA THR A 104 -27.30 16.25 5.49
C THR A 104 -28.49 15.33 5.80
N ALA A 105 -29.01 15.40 7.03
CA ALA A 105 -30.25 14.71 7.42
C ALA A 105 -31.46 15.08 6.53
N ALA A 106 -31.47 16.28 5.95
CA ALA A 106 -32.50 16.73 5.01
C ALA A 106 -32.34 16.17 3.58
N ARG A 107 -31.32 15.33 3.35
CA ARG A 107 -30.90 14.84 2.03
C ARG A 107 -30.47 15.93 1.05
N ASP A 108 -29.87 17.00 1.58
CA ASP A 108 -29.17 17.98 0.77
C ASP A 108 -27.73 17.53 0.52
N LEU A 109 -27.32 17.45 -0.76
CA LEU A 109 -25.94 17.14 -1.13
C LEU A 109 -25.05 18.36 -0.85
N LYS A 110 -24.13 18.21 0.08
CA LYS A 110 -23.06 19.18 0.37
C LYS A 110 -21.77 18.75 -0.31
N HIS A 111 -20.92 19.73 -0.59
CA HIS A 111 -19.58 19.48 -1.07
C HIS A 111 -18.58 20.39 -0.37
N VAL A 112 -17.35 19.90 -0.24
CA VAL A 112 -16.27 20.62 0.41
C VAL A 112 -15.02 20.51 -0.45
N CYS A 113 -14.44 21.65 -0.79
CA CYS A 113 -13.19 21.72 -1.51
C CYS A 113 -12.09 22.15 -0.53
N TYR A 114 -11.06 21.33 -0.41
CA TYR A 114 -9.96 21.54 0.51
C TYR A 114 -8.63 21.31 -0.21
N VAL A 115 -7.62 22.13 0.05
CA VAL A 115 -6.29 21.96 -0.56
C VAL A 115 -5.23 22.07 0.52
N SER A 116 -4.46 20.99 0.71
CA SER A 116 -3.23 21.04 1.47
C SER A 116 -2.12 21.66 0.64
N VAL A 117 -1.36 22.60 1.22
CA VAL A 117 -0.16 23.19 0.61
C VAL A 117 1.06 22.88 1.46
N THR A 118 2.17 22.49 0.83
CA THR A 118 3.42 22.17 1.55
C THR A 118 4.65 22.40 0.67
N ASP A 119 5.77 22.75 1.31
CA ASP A 119 7.09 22.81 0.67
C ASP A 119 7.73 21.42 0.53
N HIS A 120 7.08 20.37 1.06
CA HIS A 120 7.55 19.01 0.88
C HIS A 120 7.25 18.48 -0.53
N LYS A 121 8.31 18.29 -1.34
CA LYS A 121 8.21 17.92 -2.76
C LYS A 121 8.09 16.41 -3.04
N LYS A 122 8.29 15.54 -2.05
CA LYS A 122 8.22 14.08 -2.28
C LYS A 122 6.78 13.59 -2.18
N HIS A 123 6.26 13.08 -3.29
CA HIS A 123 4.93 12.47 -3.36
C HIS A 123 4.98 11.00 -2.94
N VAL A 124 5.13 10.75 -1.65
CA VAL A 124 5.14 9.40 -1.06
C VAL A 124 3.95 9.19 -0.14
N THR A 125 3.56 7.93 0.08
CA THR A 125 2.42 7.53 0.91
C THR A 125 2.38 8.19 2.29
N ALA A 126 3.53 8.30 2.95
CA ALA A 126 3.61 8.88 4.28
C ALA A 126 3.31 10.39 4.29
N SER A 127 3.76 11.12 3.26
CA SER A 127 3.42 12.53 3.07
C SER A 127 1.93 12.71 2.81
N PHE A 128 1.33 11.81 2.01
CA PHE A 128 -0.11 11.81 1.79
C PHE A 128 -0.92 11.61 3.08
N HIS A 129 -0.51 10.70 3.97
CA HIS A 129 -1.23 10.48 5.24
C HIS A 129 -1.22 11.71 6.15
N ALA A 130 -0.17 12.53 6.11
CA ALA A 130 -0.16 13.82 6.83
C ALA A 130 -1.27 14.76 6.31
N PHE A 131 -1.44 14.84 4.99
CA PHE A 131 -2.50 15.64 4.36
C PHE A 131 -3.89 15.07 4.69
N GLN A 132 -4.02 13.74 4.58
CA GLN A 132 -5.25 13.02 4.92
C GLN A 132 -5.69 13.30 6.35
N LYS A 133 -4.76 13.31 7.32
CA LYS A 133 -5.08 13.57 8.72
C LYS A 133 -5.69 14.95 8.95
N LYS A 134 -5.11 15.99 8.36
CA LYS A 134 -5.70 17.35 8.44
C LYS A 134 -7.04 17.42 7.73
N PHE A 135 -7.14 16.84 6.55
CA PHE A 135 -8.37 16.82 5.77
C PHE A 135 -9.52 16.09 6.47
N VAL A 136 -9.27 14.91 7.05
CA VAL A 136 -10.30 14.14 7.78
C VAL A 136 -10.78 14.93 9.00
N GLN A 137 -9.87 15.53 9.77
CA GLN A 137 -10.26 16.37 10.90
C GLN A 137 -11.11 17.58 10.46
N PHE A 138 -10.70 18.26 9.39
CA PHE A 138 -11.45 19.36 8.81
C PHE A 138 -12.84 18.91 8.32
N SER A 139 -12.91 17.77 7.64
CA SER A 139 -14.16 17.22 7.10
C SER A 139 -15.12 16.83 8.22
N LYS A 140 -14.63 16.21 9.30
CA LYS A 140 -15.44 15.92 10.50
C LYS A 140 -16.05 17.19 11.07
N ASN A 141 -15.26 18.24 11.26
CA ASN A 141 -15.74 19.51 11.79
C ASN A 141 -16.79 20.14 10.88
N ARG A 142 -16.57 20.15 9.56
CA ARG A 142 -17.52 20.69 8.58
C ARG A 142 -18.82 19.90 8.53
N MET A 143 -18.76 18.57 8.60
CA MET A 143 -19.96 17.74 8.65
C MET A 143 -20.74 17.97 9.96
N ALA A 144 -20.04 18.16 11.08
CA ALA A 144 -20.65 18.46 12.37
C ALA A 144 -21.36 19.82 12.39
N GLU A 145 -20.90 20.83 11.64
CA GLU A 145 -21.61 22.11 11.44
C GLU A 145 -23.01 21.91 10.83
N ASP A 146 -23.19 20.87 10.01
CA ASP A 146 -24.46 20.46 9.43
C ASP A 146 -25.20 19.38 10.27
N ASN A 147 -24.78 19.16 11.53
CA ASN A 147 -25.26 18.10 12.43
C ASN A 147 -25.10 16.66 11.89
N VAL A 148 -24.05 16.40 11.10
CA VAL A 148 -23.74 15.06 10.57
C VAL A 148 -22.45 14.53 11.21
N THR A 149 -22.54 13.34 11.81
CA THR A 149 -21.35 12.62 12.29
C THR A 149 -20.75 11.80 11.16
N CYS A 150 -19.47 11.98 10.86
CA CYS A 150 -18.79 11.16 9.86
C CYS A 150 -18.49 9.76 10.43
N GLU A 151 -19.07 8.72 9.84
CA GLU A 151 -18.92 7.31 10.24
C GLU A 151 -18.11 6.52 9.22
N LYS A 152 -18.21 6.87 7.93
CA LYS A 152 -17.53 6.14 6.86
C LYS A 152 -17.08 7.06 5.74
N ILE A 153 -15.88 6.80 5.20
CA ILE A 153 -15.35 7.52 4.03
C ILE A 153 -15.09 6.54 2.88
N PHE A 154 -15.62 6.88 1.71
CA PHE A 154 -15.27 6.25 0.44
C PHE A 154 -14.25 7.14 -0.28
N TYR A 155 -13.00 6.72 -0.35
CA TYR A 155 -11.97 7.43 -1.12
C TYR A 155 -12.00 7.00 -2.58
N PHE A 156 -11.79 7.97 -3.48
CA PHE A 156 -11.48 7.76 -4.89
C PHE A 156 -10.20 8.51 -5.25
N SER A 157 -9.23 7.78 -5.79
CA SER A 157 -7.98 8.36 -6.26
C SER A 157 -7.60 7.82 -7.63
N ASP A 158 -6.55 8.38 -8.22
CA ASP A 158 -5.89 7.74 -9.34
C ASP A 158 -5.15 6.45 -8.90
N GLY A 159 -4.75 5.64 -9.88
CA GLY A 159 -4.06 4.38 -9.65
C GLY A 159 -2.54 4.48 -9.49
N SER A 160 -1.99 5.67 -9.18
CA SER A 160 -0.54 5.89 -9.09
C SER A 160 0.10 5.04 -8.00
N SER A 161 1.04 4.17 -8.37
CA SER A 161 1.73 3.28 -7.42
C SER A 161 2.65 4.04 -6.47
N ALA A 162 3.19 5.19 -6.87
CA ALA A 162 4.04 6.00 -6.00
C ALA A 162 3.26 6.62 -4.84
N GLN A 163 1.98 6.92 -5.06
CA GLN A 163 1.18 7.77 -4.18
C GLN A 163 0.09 6.97 -3.44
N TYR A 164 -0.81 6.30 -4.16
CA TYR A 164 -2.01 5.70 -3.57
C TYR A 164 -2.05 4.17 -3.72
N LYS A 165 -1.68 3.65 -4.88
CA LYS A 165 -1.88 2.23 -5.21
C LYS A 165 -0.67 1.36 -4.87
N ASN A 166 -0.25 1.41 -3.60
CA ASN A 166 0.87 0.63 -3.06
C ASN A 166 0.52 -0.02 -1.73
N THR A 167 1.37 -0.96 -1.32
CA THR A 167 1.23 -1.73 -0.08
C THR A 167 1.24 -0.88 1.18
N SER A 168 2.05 0.18 1.21
CA SER A 168 2.08 1.12 2.35
C SER A 168 0.73 1.81 2.52
N ASN A 169 0.07 2.21 1.43
CA ASN A 169 -1.25 2.82 1.50
C ASN A 169 -2.31 1.79 1.89
N VAL A 170 -2.24 0.57 1.35
CA VAL A 170 -3.12 -0.54 1.78
C VAL A 170 -3.01 -0.79 3.28
N LYS A 171 -1.79 -0.69 3.85
CA LYS A 171 -1.63 -0.74 5.31
C LYS A 171 -2.34 0.41 6.02
N ASN A 172 -2.18 1.64 5.53
CA ASN A 172 -2.83 2.79 6.14
C ASN A 172 -4.36 2.66 6.06
N ILE A 173 -4.90 2.10 4.98
CA ILE A 173 -6.33 1.77 4.85
C ILE A 173 -6.77 0.78 5.94
N CYS A 174 -6.00 -0.27 6.23
CA CYS A 174 -6.31 -1.20 7.33
C CYS A 174 -6.35 -0.55 8.72
N MET A 175 -5.60 0.54 8.91
CA MET A 175 -5.49 1.23 10.21
C MET A 175 -6.38 2.47 10.27
N HIS A 176 -7.19 2.74 9.25
CA HIS A 176 -7.94 3.98 9.13
C HIS A 176 -8.88 4.21 10.32
N GLU A 177 -9.61 3.18 10.75
CA GLU A 177 -10.49 3.30 11.92
C GLU A 177 -9.72 3.64 13.19
N ILE A 178 -8.50 3.11 13.37
CA ILE A 178 -7.66 3.44 14.52
C ILE A 178 -7.13 4.87 14.42
N ASP A 179 -6.63 5.24 13.24
CA ASP A 179 -6.01 6.55 12.98
C ASP A 179 -7.03 7.70 13.01
N PHE A 180 -8.31 7.40 12.73
CA PHE A 180 -9.38 8.40 12.55
C PHE A 180 -10.61 8.12 13.43
N GLU A 181 -10.41 7.64 14.65
CA GLU A 181 -11.43 7.57 15.72
C GLU A 181 -12.70 6.77 15.35
N GLY A 182 -12.52 5.61 14.72
CA GLY A 182 -13.59 4.67 14.37
C GLY A 182 -14.22 4.91 13.00
N ILE A 183 -13.71 5.85 12.20
CA ILE A 183 -14.25 6.10 10.85
C ILE A 183 -13.87 4.95 9.91
N ALA A 184 -14.87 4.21 9.46
CA ALA A 184 -14.72 3.13 8.49
C ALA A 184 -14.27 3.67 7.12
N VAL A 185 -13.63 2.81 6.32
CA VAL A 185 -13.10 3.23 5.02
C VAL A 185 -13.31 2.20 3.92
N GLU A 186 -13.56 2.69 2.72
CA GLU A 186 -13.32 1.95 1.47
C GLU A 186 -12.48 2.80 0.54
N TRP A 187 -11.53 2.19 -0.17
CA TRP A 187 -10.70 2.90 -1.14
C TRP A 187 -10.92 2.35 -2.55
N HIS A 188 -11.31 3.23 -3.45
CA HIS A 188 -11.54 2.93 -4.85
C HIS A 188 -10.56 3.70 -5.75
N TYR A 189 -10.29 3.14 -6.93
CA TYR A 189 -9.32 3.70 -7.86
C TYR A 189 -9.96 3.91 -9.23
N PHE A 190 -9.82 5.12 -9.77
CA PHE A 190 -10.13 5.34 -11.18
C PHE A 190 -9.22 4.50 -12.07
N ALA A 191 -9.72 4.16 -13.26
CA ALA A 191 -8.88 3.56 -14.28
C ALA A 191 -7.79 4.57 -14.70
N SER A 192 -6.59 4.05 -15.02
CA SER A 192 -5.46 4.88 -15.43
C SER A 192 -5.85 5.86 -16.55
N CYS A 193 -5.38 7.11 -16.46
CA CYS A 193 -5.69 8.19 -17.41
C CYS A 193 -7.17 8.66 -17.44
N HIS A 194 -8.05 8.13 -16.58
CA HIS A 194 -9.45 8.55 -16.47
C HIS A 194 -9.78 9.19 -15.11
N GLY A 195 -8.77 9.53 -14.30
CA GLY A 195 -8.94 10.14 -12.98
C GLY A 195 -9.24 11.63 -12.97
N LYS A 196 -9.48 12.27 -14.13
CA LYS A 196 -9.77 13.70 -14.17
C LYS A 196 -11.05 14.00 -13.40
N GLY A 197 -10.99 14.95 -12.48
CA GLY A 197 -12.03 15.16 -11.50
C GLY A 197 -12.08 16.57 -10.92
N PRO A 198 -12.92 16.79 -9.90
CA PRO A 198 -13.06 18.10 -9.28
C PRO A 198 -11.78 18.57 -8.57
N CYS A 199 -10.89 17.64 -8.20
CA CYS A 199 -9.56 17.94 -7.67
C CYS A 199 -8.69 18.72 -8.67
N ASP A 200 -8.71 18.38 -9.96
CA ASP A 200 -8.01 19.13 -11.01
C ASP A 200 -8.49 20.58 -11.07
N GLY A 201 -9.80 20.79 -10.94
CA GLY A 201 -10.41 22.11 -10.91
C GLY A 201 -9.93 22.94 -9.71
N CYS A 202 -9.93 22.33 -8.52
CA CYS A 202 -9.50 22.97 -7.28
C CYS A 202 -8.01 23.31 -7.31
N GLY A 203 -7.14 22.35 -7.66
CA GLY A 203 -5.71 22.59 -7.80
C GLY A 203 -5.41 23.61 -8.90
N GLY A 204 -6.05 23.46 -10.06
CA GLY A 204 -5.88 24.35 -11.21
C GLY A 204 -6.26 25.80 -10.93
N ILE A 205 -7.39 26.05 -10.25
CA ILE A 205 -7.79 27.43 -9.93
C ILE A 205 -6.88 28.06 -8.88
N CYS A 206 -6.45 27.30 -7.87
CA CYS A 206 -5.50 27.76 -6.85
C CYS A 206 -4.19 28.20 -7.51
N LYS A 207 -3.59 27.34 -8.34
CA LYS A 207 -2.35 27.63 -9.06
C LYS A 207 -2.48 28.82 -10.01
N ARG A 208 -3.56 28.87 -10.79
CA ARG A 208 -3.80 29.95 -11.75
C ARG A 208 -3.95 31.30 -11.06
N CYS A 209 -4.70 31.35 -9.95
CA CYS A 209 -4.88 32.57 -9.18
C CYS A 209 -3.58 33.01 -8.50
N ALA A 210 -2.80 32.07 -7.93
CA ALA A 210 -1.50 32.36 -7.33
C ALA A 210 -0.53 32.93 -8.37
N LYS A 211 -0.40 32.26 -9.52
CA LYS A 211 0.44 32.74 -10.64
C LYS A 211 0.07 34.16 -11.06
N ARG A 212 -1.22 34.43 -11.21
CA ARG A 212 -1.71 35.77 -11.57
C ARG A 212 -1.38 36.81 -10.51
N ALA A 213 -1.59 36.50 -9.23
CA ALA A 213 -1.27 37.40 -8.14
C ALA A 213 0.23 37.70 -8.07
N SER A 214 1.07 36.68 -8.25
CA SER A 214 2.51 36.82 -8.33
C SER A 214 2.98 37.73 -9.46
N LEU A 215 2.37 37.59 -10.64
CA LEU A 215 2.63 38.48 -11.79
C LEU A 215 2.07 39.90 -11.61
N GLN A 216 1.21 40.12 -10.61
CA GLN A 216 0.68 41.42 -10.22
C GLN A 216 1.46 42.04 -9.04
N GLY A 217 2.55 41.40 -8.59
CA GLY A 217 3.45 41.92 -7.57
C GLY A 217 3.27 41.34 -6.17
N GLU A 218 2.35 40.39 -5.96
CA GLU A 218 2.27 39.66 -4.67
C GLU A 218 3.41 38.64 -4.56
N LEU A 219 4.00 38.50 -3.37
CA LEU A 219 5.11 37.58 -3.15
C LEU A 219 4.58 36.23 -2.63
N ILE A 220 4.66 35.20 -3.46
CA ILE A 220 4.29 33.81 -3.13
C ILE A 220 5.51 32.92 -3.40
N ARG A 221 6.37 32.75 -2.40
CA ARG A 221 7.69 32.10 -2.57
C ARG A 221 7.74 30.68 -2.03
N ASN A 222 6.87 30.35 -1.08
CA ASN A 222 6.80 29.06 -0.41
C ASN A 222 5.35 28.76 0.02
N ALA A 223 5.11 27.59 0.59
CA ALA A 223 3.79 27.14 1.00
C ALA A 223 3.15 28.04 2.08
N SER A 224 3.95 28.61 2.98
CA SER A 224 3.46 29.54 4.00
C SER A 224 2.94 30.84 3.37
N ASP A 225 3.72 31.46 2.47
CA ASP A 225 3.30 32.64 1.72
C ASP A 225 2.02 32.34 0.92
N PHE A 226 1.93 31.15 0.30
CA PHE A 226 0.74 30.72 -0.43
C PHE A 226 -0.48 30.62 0.49
N PHE A 227 -0.33 29.96 1.64
CA PHE A 227 -1.41 29.80 2.63
C PHE A 227 -1.92 31.16 3.13
N GLU A 228 -1.01 32.05 3.53
CA GLU A 228 -1.36 33.39 3.99
C GLU A 228 -2.06 34.20 2.90
N TRP A 229 -1.53 34.18 1.67
CA TRP A 229 -2.13 34.88 0.54
C TRP A 229 -3.52 34.32 0.21
N ALA A 230 -3.67 33.00 0.20
CA ALA A 230 -4.91 32.33 -0.22
C ALA A 230 -6.04 32.51 0.79
N ASN A 231 -5.72 32.65 2.08
CA ASN A 231 -6.70 32.88 3.14
C ASN A 231 -7.05 34.36 3.37
N LYS A 232 -6.48 35.30 2.60
CA LYS A 232 -6.94 36.70 2.61
C LYS A 232 -8.44 36.77 2.21
N PRO A 233 -9.24 37.66 2.83
CA PRO A 233 -10.66 37.77 2.54
C PRO A 233 -10.98 37.90 1.04
N GLY A 234 -11.93 37.09 0.56
CA GLY A 234 -12.42 37.14 -0.82
C GLY A 234 -11.57 36.44 -1.88
N ARG A 235 -10.44 35.80 -1.52
CA ARG A 235 -9.60 35.07 -2.49
C ARG A 235 -10.22 33.74 -2.91
N PHE A 236 -10.53 32.88 -1.94
CA PHE A 236 -11.16 31.57 -2.17
C PHE A 236 -12.34 31.35 -1.22
N PRO A 237 -13.54 31.88 -1.52
CA PRO A 237 -14.68 31.76 -0.62
C PRO A 237 -15.18 30.32 -0.43
N ASN A 238 -14.92 29.44 -1.41
CA ASN A 238 -15.43 28.06 -1.45
C ASN A 238 -14.32 27.00 -1.42
N ILE A 239 -13.06 27.39 -1.17
CA ILE A 239 -11.94 26.44 -1.08
C ILE A 239 -11.18 26.75 0.20
N SER A 240 -11.12 25.77 1.10
CA SER A 240 -10.31 25.87 2.31
C SER A 240 -8.87 25.47 2.00
N ILE A 241 -7.93 26.36 2.31
CA ILE A 241 -6.50 26.13 2.05
C ILE A 241 -5.81 25.97 3.40
N GLU A 242 -5.10 24.87 3.57
CA GLU A 242 -4.41 24.54 4.82
C GLU A 242 -2.93 24.28 4.58
N LEU A 243 -2.08 24.89 5.39
CA LEU A 243 -0.64 24.65 5.38
C LEU A 243 -0.34 23.32 6.09
N VAL A 244 0.45 22.46 5.44
CA VAL A 244 1.06 21.29 6.06
C VAL A 244 2.57 21.49 6.06
N THR A 245 3.15 21.67 7.24
CA THR A 245 4.58 21.99 7.33
C THR A 245 5.45 20.76 7.04
N VAL A 246 6.72 20.98 6.71
CA VAL A 246 7.66 19.89 6.47
C VAL A 246 7.87 19.04 7.73
N GLU A 247 7.82 19.67 8.90
CA GLU A 247 7.93 19.02 10.21
C GLU A 247 6.72 18.10 10.46
N GLU A 248 5.50 18.52 10.13
CA GLU A 248 4.30 17.69 10.24
C GLU A 248 4.38 16.46 9.31
N VAL A 249 4.89 16.64 8.09
CA VAL A 249 5.13 15.54 7.16
C VAL A 249 6.19 14.58 7.71
N GLN A 250 7.29 15.09 8.24
CA GLN A 250 8.35 14.27 8.83
C GLN A 250 7.88 13.51 10.08
N ALA A 251 7.06 14.15 10.93
CA ALA A 251 6.46 13.50 12.08
C ALA A 251 5.52 12.35 11.65
N SER A 252 4.73 12.54 10.59
CA SER A 252 3.91 11.48 10.01
C SER A 252 4.76 10.31 9.49
N ILE A 253 5.84 10.61 8.75
CA ILE A 253 6.80 9.60 8.26
C ILE A 253 7.38 8.80 9.44
N ALA A 254 7.81 9.47 10.51
CA ALA A 254 8.37 8.82 11.68
C ALA A 254 7.33 7.93 12.40
N ALA A 255 6.09 8.41 12.57
CA ALA A 255 5.01 7.65 13.19
C ALA A 255 4.63 6.39 12.39
N GLN A 256 4.76 6.44 11.07
CA GLN A 256 4.51 5.29 10.21
C GLN A 256 5.69 4.33 10.10
N ALA A 257 6.91 4.75 10.40
CA ALA A 257 8.11 3.95 10.14
C ALA A 257 8.02 2.53 10.73
N GLU A 258 7.59 2.40 11.99
CA GLU A 258 7.49 1.09 12.65
C GLU A 258 6.36 0.23 12.07
N ARG A 259 5.24 0.86 11.72
CA ARG A 259 4.10 0.21 11.06
C ARG A 259 4.49 -0.33 9.68
N LEU A 260 5.26 0.44 8.91
CA LEU A 260 5.64 0.09 7.55
C LEU A 260 6.75 -0.98 7.49
N LYS A 261 7.56 -1.15 8.55
CA LYS A 261 8.57 -2.24 8.63
C LYS A 261 7.96 -3.64 8.59
N LYS A 262 6.73 -3.81 9.09
CA LYS A 262 6.05 -5.12 9.23
C LYS A 262 5.16 -5.49 8.05
N ILE A 263 5.19 -4.68 6.98
CA ILE A 263 4.34 -4.87 5.81
C ILE A 263 4.78 -6.07 5.00
N VAL A 264 3.81 -6.81 4.47
CA VAL A 264 4.01 -7.82 3.43
C VAL A 264 3.51 -7.29 2.10
N THR A 265 4.19 -7.70 1.03
CA THR A 265 3.73 -7.43 -0.34
C THR A 265 2.34 -8.02 -0.55
N VAL A 266 1.35 -7.16 -0.71
CA VAL A 266 0.01 -7.52 -1.18
C VAL A 266 0.10 -7.71 -2.69
N THR A 267 0.23 -8.96 -3.12
CA THR A 267 0.46 -9.29 -4.52
C THR A 267 -0.72 -8.86 -5.41
N GLY A 268 -0.41 -8.19 -6.52
CA GLY A 268 -1.41 -7.86 -7.54
C GLY A 268 -2.26 -6.62 -7.26
N VAL A 269 -1.97 -5.82 -6.21
CA VAL A 269 -2.71 -4.57 -5.87
C VAL A 269 -2.92 -3.67 -7.08
N ALA A 270 -1.91 -3.52 -7.94
CA ALA A 270 -1.97 -2.70 -9.15
C ALA A 270 -3.13 -3.07 -10.10
N SER A 271 -3.63 -4.31 -10.05
CA SER A 271 -4.68 -4.82 -10.93
C SER A 271 -6.11 -4.72 -10.37
N TYR A 272 -6.25 -4.32 -9.10
CA TYR A 272 -7.53 -4.17 -8.41
C TYR A 272 -7.95 -2.71 -8.33
N HIS A 273 -9.24 -2.42 -8.28
CA HIS A 273 -9.76 -1.05 -8.26
C HIS A 273 -10.60 -0.74 -7.01
N ALA A 274 -10.72 -1.70 -6.08
CA ALA A 274 -11.16 -1.43 -4.73
C ALA A 274 -10.35 -2.20 -3.70
N VAL A 275 -10.08 -1.54 -2.57
CA VAL A 275 -9.43 -2.07 -1.37
C VAL A 275 -10.35 -1.77 -0.20
N ILE A 276 -10.84 -2.82 0.45
CA ILE A 276 -11.79 -2.72 1.55
C ILE A 276 -11.15 -3.41 2.77
N PRO A 277 -10.86 -2.71 3.87
CA PRO A 277 -10.31 -3.34 5.06
C PRO A 277 -11.32 -4.32 5.66
N GLN A 278 -10.84 -5.42 6.20
CA GLN A 278 -11.63 -6.37 7.00
C GLN A 278 -11.12 -6.43 8.44
N SER A 279 -9.84 -6.12 8.63
CA SER A 279 -9.19 -5.98 9.93
C SER A 279 -7.95 -5.09 9.77
N GLU A 280 -7.24 -4.88 10.88
CA GLU A 280 -5.94 -4.19 10.93
C GLU A 280 -4.85 -4.83 10.05
N SER A 281 -5.05 -6.09 9.64
CA SER A 281 -4.08 -6.88 8.89
C SER A 281 -4.58 -7.48 7.58
N SER A 282 -5.89 -7.40 7.29
CA SER A 282 -6.50 -8.02 6.11
C SER A 282 -7.38 -7.06 5.30
N VAL A 283 -7.38 -7.26 3.99
CA VAL A 283 -8.14 -6.47 3.02
C VAL A 283 -8.80 -7.37 1.98
N LEU A 284 -9.99 -6.97 1.53
CA LEU A 284 -10.62 -7.48 0.32
C LEU A 284 -10.21 -6.61 -0.87
N LEU A 285 -9.79 -7.27 -1.94
CA LEU A 285 -9.43 -6.65 -3.21
C LEU A 285 -10.47 -7.01 -4.26
N LYS A 286 -10.97 -6.02 -5.01
CA LYS A 286 -11.93 -6.23 -6.11
C LYS A 286 -11.39 -5.72 -7.43
N ARG A 287 -11.59 -6.48 -8.51
CA ARG A 287 -11.09 -6.13 -9.86
C ARG A 287 -11.71 -4.83 -10.37
N HIS A 288 -12.97 -4.62 -10.03
CA HIS A 288 -13.70 -3.36 -10.13
C HIS A 288 -14.63 -3.26 -8.90
N SER A 289 -14.98 -2.04 -8.51
CA SER A 289 -15.63 -1.73 -7.23
C SER A 289 -16.98 -2.42 -7.01
N ASP A 290 -17.79 -2.55 -8.05
CA ASP A 290 -19.07 -3.27 -8.03
C ASP A 290 -18.93 -4.79 -8.25
N SER A 291 -17.71 -5.35 -8.19
CA SER A 291 -17.50 -6.79 -8.35
C SER A 291 -18.02 -7.57 -7.13
N ASN A 292 -18.77 -8.64 -7.40
CA ASN A 292 -19.15 -9.66 -6.41
C ASN A 292 -18.00 -10.63 -6.11
N VAL A 293 -16.98 -10.66 -6.97
CA VAL A 293 -15.77 -11.46 -6.76
C VAL A 293 -14.72 -10.59 -6.08
N SER A 294 -14.23 -11.06 -4.94
CA SER A 294 -13.16 -10.43 -4.17
C SER A 294 -12.10 -11.44 -3.77
N VAL A 295 -10.87 -10.97 -3.60
CA VAL A 295 -9.75 -11.76 -3.07
C VAL A 295 -9.36 -11.21 -1.71
N LEU A 296 -9.33 -12.07 -0.69
CA LEU A 296 -8.81 -11.72 0.62
C LEU A 296 -7.28 -11.73 0.58
N SER A 297 -6.66 -10.67 1.06
CA SER A 297 -5.21 -10.53 1.16
C SER A 297 -4.80 -9.93 2.50
N HIS A 298 -3.54 -10.07 2.87
CA HIS A 298 -3.01 -9.61 4.15
C HIS A 298 -1.92 -8.56 3.94
N SER A 299 -2.05 -7.43 4.63
CA SER A 299 -1.09 -6.32 4.59
C SER A 299 0.09 -6.52 5.55
N HIS A 300 0.08 -7.59 6.36
CA HIS A 300 1.14 -7.96 7.31
C HIS A 300 1.51 -9.43 7.19
N LYS A 301 2.65 -9.74 7.81
CA LYS A 301 3.00 -11.09 8.22
C LYS A 301 1.91 -11.61 9.16
N VAL A 302 1.09 -12.51 8.64
CA VAL A 302 0.09 -13.24 9.42
C VAL A 302 0.52 -14.69 9.45
N ARG A 303 0.65 -15.21 10.67
CA ARG A 303 0.90 -16.61 10.90
C ARG A 303 -0.41 -17.36 10.96
N TYR A 304 -0.57 -18.34 10.08
CA TYR A 304 -1.70 -19.25 10.14
C TYR A 304 -1.38 -20.35 11.14
N PHE A 305 -2.23 -20.48 12.15
CA PHE A 305 -2.05 -21.52 13.15
C PHE A 305 -2.69 -22.82 12.67
N VAL A 306 -2.08 -23.95 13.04
CA VAL A 306 -2.72 -25.25 12.89
C VAL A 306 -4.03 -25.23 13.69
N PRO A 307 -5.20 -25.47 13.06
CA PRO A 307 -6.46 -25.52 13.78
C PRO A 307 -6.42 -26.53 14.91
N TRP A 308 -7.00 -26.18 16.07
CA TRP A 308 -6.93 -27.00 17.28
C TRP A 308 -7.37 -28.47 17.06
N ASP A 309 -8.44 -28.63 16.27
CA ASP A 309 -9.04 -29.92 15.96
C ASP A 309 -8.19 -30.74 14.97
N GLU A 310 -7.31 -30.07 14.21
CA GLU A 310 -6.40 -30.69 13.24
C GLU A 310 -5.05 -31.09 13.83
N ILE A 311 -4.77 -30.72 15.09
CA ILE A 311 -3.51 -31.09 15.76
C ILE A 311 -3.43 -32.62 15.92
N GLY A 312 -2.54 -33.25 15.16
CA GLY A 312 -2.32 -34.69 15.16
C GLY A 312 -1.43 -35.21 16.31
N ALA A 313 -1.09 -36.50 16.25
CA ALA A 313 -0.28 -37.18 17.27
C ALA A 313 1.20 -36.72 17.29
N PHE A 314 1.70 -36.22 16.16
CA PHE A 314 3.05 -35.68 16.03
C PHE A 314 3.00 -34.29 15.39
N ILE A 315 3.80 -33.39 15.94
CA ILE A 315 3.87 -31.99 15.54
C ILE A 315 5.32 -31.52 15.48
N LEU A 316 5.56 -30.45 14.73
CA LEU A 316 6.78 -29.66 14.83
C LEU A 316 6.43 -28.39 15.62
N ALA A 317 7.10 -28.15 16.74
CA ALA A 317 6.79 -27.04 17.64
C ALA A 317 8.06 -26.31 18.10
N VAL A 318 7.90 -25.04 18.45
CA VAL A 318 9.00 -24.17 18.88
C VAL A 318 9.54 -24.62 20.25
N LYS A 319 10.86 -24.70 20.39
CA LYS A 319 11.60 -24.91 21.64
C LYS A 319 12.96 -24.19 21.56
N ALA A 320 13.21 -23.24 22.47
CA ALA A 320 14.49 -22.52 22.60
C ALA A 320 15.05 -22.02 21.25
N ASP A 321 14.22 -21.29 20.49
CA ASP A 321 14.54 -20.63 19.20
C ASP A 321 14.70 -21.53 17.98
N THR A 322 14.44 -22.83 18.11
CA THR A 322 14.34 -23.75 16.98
C THR A 322 13.08 -24.60 17.05
N TRP A 323 12.78 -25.38 16.02
CA TRP A 323 11.67 -26.32 16.06
C TRP A 323 12.16 -27.71 16.43
N CYS A 324 11.34 -28.45 17.17
CA CYS A 324 11.59 -29.84 17.54
C CYS A 324 10.40 -30.70 17.13
N LEU A 325 10.68 -31.94 16.71
CA LEU A 325 9.63 -32.95 16.59
C LEU A 325 9.11 -33.27 17.98
N ALA A 326 7.80 -33.21 18.18
CA ALA A 326 7.15 -33.51 19.44
C ALA A 326 6.01 -34.52 19.24
N LYS A 327 5.87 -35.44 20.20
CA LYS A 327 4.71 -36.32 20.30
C LYS A 327 3.69 -35.69 21.24
N VAL A 328 2.45 -35.54 20.80
CA VAL A 328 1.34 -35.05 21.61
C VAL A 328 0.81 -36.18 22.50
N ILE A 329 0.63 -35.87 23.78
CA ILE A 329 0.24 -36.84 24.82
C ILE A 329 -1.08 -36.43 25.46
N GLY A 330 -1.35 -35.13 25.53
CA GLY A 330 -2.62 -34.61 26.02
C GLY A 330 -2.94 -33.26 25.41
N LYS A 331 -4.24 -32.97 25.32
CA LYS A 331 -4.79 -31.69 24.93
C LYS A 331 -5.68 -31.18 26.07
N GLU A 332 -5.48 -29.94 26.49
CA GLU A 332 -6.37 -29.25 27.44
C GLU A 332 -7.19 -28.22 26.66
N ASP A 333 -8.49 -28.51 26.48
CA ASP A 333 -9.35 -27.74 25.59
C ASP A 333 -9.65 -26.34 26.10
N THR A 334 -9.72 -26.17 27.42
CA THR A 334 -10.10 -24.91 28.07
C THR A 334 -9.01 -23.85 27.93
N THR A 335 -7.75 -24.23 28.13
CA THR A 335 -6.60 -23.32 28.11
C THR A 335 -5.84 -23.34 26.78
N LYS A 336 -6.23 -24.23 25.84
CA LYS A 336 -5.53 -24.48 24.57
C LYS A 336 -4.04 -24.77 24.78
N GLN A 337 -3.76 -25.67 25.72
CA GLN A 337 -2.41 -26.13 26.04
C GLN A 337 -2.21 -27.59 25.63
N LEU A 338 -0.99 -27.91 25.17
CA LEU A 338 -0.60 -29.23 24.74
C LEU A 338 0.44 -29.79 25.69
N SER A 339 0.22 -31.03 26.14
CA SER A 339 1.26 -31.82 26.81
C SER A 339 2.00 -32.64 25.75
N VAL A 340 3.30 -32.42 25.63
CA VAL A 340 4.14 -33.01 24.58
C VAL A 340 5.44 -33.57 25.12
N ILE A 341 5.99 -34.60 24.48
CA ILE A 341 7.40 -34.99 24.65
C ILE A 341 8.16 -34.61 23.38
N PHE A 342 9.24 -33.85 23.55
CA PHE A 342 10.14 -33.47 22.45
C PHE A 342 11.17 -34.56 22.17
N LEU A 343 11.38 -34.85 20.90
CA LEU A 343 12.38 -35.79 20.42
C LEU A 343 13.69 -35.05 20.09
N THR A 344 14.81 -35.77 20.15
CA THR A 344 16.15 -35.25 19.86
C THR A 344 16.73 -35.83 18.56
N PRO A 345 17.57 -35.10 17.82
CA PRO A 345 18.00 -33.71 18.05
C PRO A 345 16.97 -32.68 17.55
N PRO A 346 17.07 -31.41 17.98
CA PRO A 346 16.25 -30.33 17.43
C PRO A 346 16.55 -30.05 15.95
N GLY A 347 15.63 -29.34 15.29
CA GLY A 347 15.80 -28.82 13.94
C GLY A 347 15.90 -29.90 12.86
N ARG A 348 16.70 -29.63 11.83
CA ARG A 348 16.74 -30.38 10.56
C ARG A 348 17.43 -31.74 10.58
N ALA A 349 17.44 -32.43 11.73
CA ALA A 349 18.05 -33.75 11.87
C ALA A 349 17.54 -34.78 10.85
N LYS A 350 18.42 -35.67 10.38
CA LYS A 350 18.04 -36.77 9.47
C LYS A 350 17.04 -37.73 10.12
N SER A 351 17.11 -37.88 11.45
CA SER A 351 16.31 -38.83 12.19
C SER A 351 16.20 -38.39 13.66
N PHE A 352 15.05 -38.66 14.29
CA PHE A 352 14.73 -38.22 15.65
C PHE A 352 14.48 -39.41 16.57
N ARG A 353 14.93 -39.32 17.82
CA ARG A 353 14.78 -40.36 18.84
C ARG A 353 14.03 -39.82 20.03
N MET A 354 13.20 -40.68 20.61
CA MET A 354 12.66 -40.46 21.94
C MET A 354 13.75 -40.84 22.94
N THR A 355 14.56 -39.88 23.36
CA THR A 355 15.66 -40.11 24.31
C THR A 355 15.24 -39.88 25.76
N ASP A 356 14.14 -39.16 25.97
CA ASP A 356 13.65 -38.76 27.27
C ASP A 356 12.12 -38.84 27.32
N THR A 357 11.55 -38.97 28.50
CA THR A 357 10.09 -38.97 28.73
C THR A 357 9.64 -37.72 29.48
N VAL A 358 10.39 -36.62 29.36
CA VAL A 358 10.06 -35.35 30.00
C VAL A 358 8.84 -34.72 29.32
N HIS A 359 7.79 -34.48 30.11
CA HIS A 359 6.59 -33.82 29.64
C HIS A 359 6.81 -32.30 29.63
N HIS A 360 6.49 -31.68 28.50
CA HIS A 360 6.47 -30.23 28.34
C HIS A 360 5.05 -29.76 28.09
N ILE A 361 4.68 -28.62 28.69
CA ILE A 361 3.42 -27.94 28.38
C ILE A 361 3.75 -26.77 27.47
N ILE A 362 3.16 -26.75 26.29
CA ILE A 362 3.29 -25.66 25.33
C ILE A 362 1.92 -25.09 24.97
N PRO A 363 1.78 -23.77 24.76
CA PRO A 363 0.57 -23.19 24.20
C PRO A 363 0.38 -23.62 22.74
N TRP A 364 -0.88 -23.75 22.30
CA TRP A 364 -1.21 -24.19 20.93
C TRP A 364 -0.55 -23.34 19.83
N ASN A 365 -0.32 -22.06 20.08
CA ASN A 365 0.29 -21.13 19.14
C ASN A 365 1.79 -21.40 18.91
N GLN A 366 2.44 -22.29 19.66
CA GLN A 366 3.81 -22.73 19.39
C GLN A 366 3.89 -23.92 18.41
N VAL A 367 2.76 -24.47 17.98
CA VAL A 367 2.70 -25.52 16.96
C VAL A 367 2.91 -24.90 15.58
N LEU A 368 3.93 -25.35 14.86
CA LEU A 368 4.31 -24.85 13.53
C LEU A 368 3.61 -25.61 12.40
N THR A 369 3.61 -26.94 12.49
CA THR A 369 2.90 -27.82 11.55
C THR A 369 2.65 -29.18 12.18
N CYS A 370 1.66 -29.90 11.67
CA CYS A 370 1.51 -31.32 11.94
C CYS A 370 2.41 -32.14 11.02
N THR A 371 2.78 -33.34 11.45
CA THR A 371 3.55 -34.26 10.62
C THR A 371 3.18 -35.70 10.96
N THR A 372 3.41 -36.62 10.02
CA THR A 372 3.30 -38.06 10.25
C THR A 372 4.67 -38.70 10.01
N PRO A 373 5.48 -38.91 11.05
CA PRO A 373 6.83 -39.40 10.85
C PRO A 373 6.84 -40.88 10.44
N GLY A 374 7.79 -41.27 9.57
CA GLY A 374 7.96 -42.65 9.16
C GLY A 374 8.39 -43.56 10.32
N HIS A 375 7.79 -44.74 10.44
CA HIS A 375 7.98 -45.66 11.57
C HIS A 375 9.13 -46.66 11.38
N LYS A 376 10.23 -46.46 12.13
CA LYS A 376 11.21 -47.48 12.57
C LYS A 376 11.65 -47.14 14.02
N LYS A 377 12.65 -47.83 14.60
CA LYS A 377 13.27 -47.49 15.91
C LYS A 377 13.71 -46.01 16.06
N VAL A 378 13.70 -45.27 14.95
CA VAL A 378 14.00 -43.84 14.86
C VAL A 378 12.94 -43.21 13.93
N TYR A 379 12.49 -42.00 14.24
CA TYR A 379 11.48 -41.26 13.50
C TYR A 379 12.11 -40.43 12.38
N THR A 380 11.46 -40.35 11.22
CA THR A 380 11.89 -39.52 10.10
C THR A 380 10.77 -38.58 9.68
N VAL A 381 11.09 -37.28 9.57
CA VAL A 381 10.12 -36.24 9.20
C VAL A 381 10.27 -35.94 7.70
N PRO A 382 9.17 -35.89 6.92
CA PRO A 382 9.19 -35.51 5.50
C PRO A 382 9.88 -34.16 5.27
N ALA A 383 10.58 -34.03 4.15
CA ALA A 383 11.27 -32.77 3.81
C ALA A 383 10.30 -31.59 3.62
N SER A 384 9.09 -31.85 3.11
CA SER A 384 8.00 -30.87 3.00
C SER A 384 7.65 -30.23 4.35
N ASP A 385 7.53 -31.05 5.38
CA ASP A 385 7.08 -30.63 6.71
C ASP A 385 8.20 -29.87 7.42
N LYS A 386 9.46 -30.28 7.19
CA LYS A 386 10.64 -29.52 7.65
C LYS A 386 10.68 -28.13 7.03
N ASN A 387 10.46 -28.03 5.72
CA ASN A 387 10.42 -26.74 5.01
C ASN A 387 9.28 -25.85 5.51
N ALA A 388 8.11 -26.43 5.77
CA ALA A 388 6.98 -25.72 6.34
C ALA A 388 7.30 -25.22 7.75
N ALA A 389 7.90 -26.05 8.61
CA ALA A 389 8.32 -25.66 9.95
C ALA A 389 9.42 -24.59 9.96
N ASP A 390 10.41 -24.67 9.06
CA ASP A 390 11.46 -23.64 8.92
C ASP A 390 10.85 -22.28 8.58
N LYS A 391 9.93 -22.25 7.60
CA LYS A 391 9.23 -21.04 7.19
C LYS A 391 8.34 -20.47 8.30
N GLU A 392 7.58 -21.33 8.98
CA GLU A 392 6.70 -20.93 10.08
C GLU A 392 7.48 -20.51 11.34
N LEU A 393 8.65 -21.11 11.59
CA LEU A 393 9.53 -20.76 12.70
C LEU A 393 10.10 -19.36 12.48
N GLN A 394 10.59 -19.08 11.27
CA GLN A 394 11.06 -17.74 10.93
C GLN A 394 9.95 -16.69 11.15
N LEU A 395 8.74 -16.98 10.67
CA LEU A 395 7.59 -16.11 10.88
C LEU A 395 7.25 -15.92 12.37
N TYR A 396 7.32 -17.00 13.17
CA TYR A 396 7.12 -16.96 14.62
C TYR A 396 8.16 -16.10 15.33
N LEU A 397 9.45 -16.25 15.01
CA LEU A 397 10.54 -15.49 15.63
C LEU A 397 10.49 -14.00 15.24
N GLU A 398 10.14 -13.70 13.98
CA GLU A 398 9.96 -12.33 13.49
C GLU A 398 8.78 -11.62 14.15
N LEU A 399 7.66 -12.33 14.37
CA LEU A 399 6.48 -11.76 15.04
C LEU A 399 6.68 -11.57 16.54
N ASN A 400 7.50 -12.40 17.19
CA ASN A 400 7.76 -12.36 18.64
C ASN A 400 9.05 -11.62 19.02
N GLY A 401 9.77 -11.03 18.05
CA GLY A 401 10.92 -10.16 18.30
C GLY A 401 12.24 -10.85 18.67
N THR A 402 12.41 -12.15 18.36
CA THR A 402 13.60 -12.94 18.73
C THR A 402 14.49 -13.35 17.54
N GLY A 403 14.17 -12.96 16.31
CA GLY A 403 14.99 -13.31 15.13
C GLY A 403 16.19 -12.39 14.92
N GLN A 404 17.42 -12.91 15.02
CA GLN A 404 18.59 -12.31 14.38
C GLN A 404 18.51 -12.49 12.84
N PRO A 405 18.91 -11.48 12.04
CA PRO A 405 19.00 -11.62 10.60
C PRO A 405 20.11 -12.63 10.21
N PRO A 406 19.97 -13.35 9.07
CA PRO A 406 20.97 -14.32 8.65
C PRO A 406 22.28 -13.61 8.28
N THR A 407 23.39 -14.04 8.88
CA THR A 407 24.73 -13.81 8.34
C THR A 407 24.83 -14.50 6.99
N ALA A 408 25.10 -13.71 5.95
CA ALA A 408 25.46 -14.24 4.64
C ALA A 408 26.75 -15.06 4.80
N GLY A 409 26.71 -16.35 4.46
CA GLY A 409 27.91 -17.16 4.35
C GLY A 409 28.70 -16.66 3.15
N GLU A 410 29.86 -16.07 3.42
CA GLU A 410 30.94 -15.96 2.44
C GLU A 410 31.36 -17.40 2.08
N GLN A 411 31.12 -17.77 0.82
CA GLN A 411 31.86 -18.86 0.20
C GLN A 411 33.24 -18.26 -0.12
N GLU A 412 34.24 -18.57 0.71
CA GLU A 412 35.63 -18.47 0.31
C GLU A 412 35.87 -19.49 -0.80
N GLU A 413 35.98 -19.01 -2.04
CA GLU A 413 36.70 -19.73 -3.09
C GLU A 413 38.19 -19.64 -2.75
N GLU A 414 38.78 -20.77 -2.35
CA GLU A 414 40.23 -20.95 -2.32
C GLU A 414 40.75 -20.95 -3.76
N ASP A 415 41.21 -19.79 -4.24
CA ASP A 415 42.07 -19.71 -5.41
C ASP A 415 43.48 -20.22 -5.04
N VAL A 416 43.89 -21.25 -5.78
CA VAL A 416 45.21 -21.87 -5.71
C VAL A 416 46.22 -20.93 -6.36
N ASP A 417 47.15 -20.40 -5.56
CA ASP A 417 48.35 -19.69 -6.03
C ASP A 417 49.22 -20.61 -6.91
N ASP A 418 49.39 -20.23 -8.17
CA ASP A 418 50.40 -20.75 -9.09
C ASP A 418 51.48 -19.67 -9.27
N PRO A 419 52.72 -19.87 -8.77
CA PRO A 419 53.76 -18.85 -8.84
C PRO A 419 54.64 -19.09 -10.07
N ASP A 420 54.38 -18.38 -11.16
CA ASP A 420 55.37 -18.19 -12.22
C ASP A 420 55.09 -16.94 -13.05
N SER A 421 55.84 -15.86 -12.80
CA SER A 421 56.43 -14.99 -13.82
C SER A 421 57.14 -13.78 -13.21
N GLU A 422 58.41 -13.97 -12.86
CA GLU A 422 59.41 -12.92 -13.10
C GLU A 422 59.72 -12.93 -14.61
N THR A 423 59.64 -11.78 -15.29
CA THR A 423 60.74 -11.16 -16.07
C THR A 423 60.25 -10.01 -16.97
N ASP A 424 60.91 -8.86 -16.78
CA ASP A 424 61.42 -7.90 -17.77
C ASP A 424 60.53 -7.35 -18.91
N ASN A 425 60.03 -6.12 -18.74
CA ASN A 425 60.51 -4.86 -19.38
C ASN A 425 59.48 -3.73 -19.27
#